data_AF-A0A957UV19-F1
#
_entry.id   AF-A0A957UV19-F1
#
_cell.length_a   1.000
_cell.length_b   1.000
_cell.length_c   1.000
_cell.angle_alpha   90.00
_cell.angle_beta   90.00
_cell.angle_gamma   90.00
#
_symmetry.space_group_name_H-M   'P 1'
#
loop_
_entity.id
_entity.type
_entity.pdbx_description
1 polymer ?
#
loop_
_entity_poly.entity_id
_entity_poly.type
_entity_poly.pdbx_seq_one_letter_code
_entity_poly.pdbx_strand_id
1 'polypeptide(L)'
;LYNQRRAAGLIWHETDDAFWRYHITSWADPAIQGRDPALVGLIGKLHMIVDSDGKTCGYVWLAAKRWGRSQFVLALELFPHVNWQRALPCLLRLFRKVGEQTPPVAGNNKEWQDIGFELGRAHPVYTLLGDKLVAGSGAPPYAWYVRVPDVPAFIRHIAPVLEQRLAASILVGYSGQLTLDFYRSGLRLHFEQGQLKSAEPWRGSAHVDEGDAGFPPLVFLQLLFGYRSLAELNEFFPDVWASDTAKLLIDILFPKQPSTVYALTFT
;
A
#
# COMPACT_ATOMS: atom_id res chain seq x y z
N LEU A 1 10.75 13.33 0.19
CA LEU A 1 10.57 12.13 -0.66
C LEU A 1 9.59 11.14 -0.03
N TYR A 2 9.75 10.73 1.24
CA TYR A 2 8.71 9.94 1.93
C TYR A 2 7.31 10.56 1.85
N ASN A 3 7.20 11.84 2.25
CA ASN A 3 5.92 12.57 2.22
C ASN A 3 5.31 12.67 0.81
N GLN A 4 6.13 12.67 -0.23
CA GLN A 4 5.65 12.65 -1.63
C GLN A 4 5.01 11.31 -1.95
N ARG A 5 5.67 10.19 -1.60
CA ARG A 5 5.12 8.85 -1.81
C ARG A 5 3.84 8.62 -1.00
N ARG A 6 3.84 8.99 0.28
CA ARG A 6 2.69 8.75 1.16
C ARG A 6 1.43 9.50 0.72
N ALA A 7 1.59 10.67 0.08
CA ALA A 7 0.47 11.44 -0.46
C ALA A 7 -0.27 10.71 -1.60
N ALA A 8 0.35 9.72 -2.24
CA ALA A 8 -0.29 8.88 -3.23
C ALA A 8 -1.00 7.64 -2.64
N GLY A 9 -0.84 7.38 -1.33
CA GLY A 9 -1.38 6.21 -0.65
C GLY A 9 -2.61 6.52 0.21
N LEU A 10 -3.58 5.61 0.25
CA LEU A 10 -4.74 5.74 1.16
C LEU A 10 -4.34 5.48 2.61
N ILE A 11 -3.54 4.43 2.85
CA ILE A 11 -2.92 4.16 4.16
C ILE A 11 -1.41 4.34 4.07
N TRP A 12 -0.88 5.01 5.08
CA TRP A 12 0.53 5.21 5.36
C TRP A 12 0.75 5.22 6.88
N HIS A 13 2.01 5.17 7.33
CA HIS A 13 2.35 5.25 8.75
C HIS A 13 3.13 6.53 9.02
N GLU A 14 2.96 7.11 10.20
CA GLU A 14 3.77 8.22 10.61
C GLU A 14 5.22 7.78 10.82
N THR A 15 6.15 8.55 10.29
CA THR A 15 7.59 8.39 10.55
C THR A 15 8.09 9.73 11.02
N ASP A 16 8.68 9.73 12.22
CA ASP A 16 9.34 10.91 12.76
C ASP A 16 10.82 10.94 12.35
N ASP A 17 11.51 11.99 12.76
CA ASP A 17 12.94 12.12 12.49
C ASP A 17 13.76 11.00 13.18
N ALA A 18 13.29 10.46 14.30
CA ALA A 18 13.97 9.39 15.00
C ALA A 18 13.98 8.09 14.19
N PHE A 19 12.84 7.75 13.56
CA PHE A 19 12.73 6.62 12.63
C PHE A 19 13.75 6.72 11.49
N TRP A 20 13.81 7.88 10.82
CA TRP A 20 14.74 8.06 9.70
C TRP A 20 16.19 8.08 10.16
N ARG A 21 16.48 8.76 11.28
CA ARG A 21 17.82 8.80 11.86
C ARG A 21 18.31 7.38 12.15
N TYR A 22 17.49 6.54 12.79
CA TYR A 22 17.80 5.13 13.03
C TYR A 22 18.20 4.43 11.73
N HIS A 23 17.34 4.45 10.70
CA HIS A 23 17.65 3.74 9.45
C HIS A 23 18.87 4.28 8.69
N ILE A 24 19.18 5.56 8.85
CA ILE A 24 20.36 6.20 8.24
C ILE A 24 21.63 5.84 8.99
N THR A 25 21.61 5.86 10.33
CA THR A 25 22.85 5.78 11.15
C THR A 25 23.17 4.37 11.64
N SER A 26 22.21 3.44 11.71
CA SER A 26 22.43 2.15 12.37
C SER A 26 23.54 1.29 11.74
N TRP A 27 23.81 1.42 10.44
CA TRP A 27 24.92 0.71 9.82
C TRP A 27 26.32 1.28 10.14
N ALA A 28 26.37 2.51 10.65
CA ALA A 28 27.59 3.17 11.11
C ALA A 28 27.81 3.02 12.62
N ASP A 29 26.88 2.38 13.34
CA ASP A 29 27.06 2.07 14.76
C ASP A 29 28.31 1.20 14.94
N PRO A 30 29.26 1.56 15.83
CA PRO A 30 30.46 0.77 16.09
C PRO A 30 30.18 -0.69 16.49
N ALA A 31 29.03 -0.97 17.10
CA ALA A 31 28.62 -2.33 17.45
C ALA A 31 28.25 -3.16 16.21
N ILE A 32 27.85 -2.52 15.10
CA ILE A 32 27.38 -3.15 13.86
C ILE A 32 28.46 -3.09 12.76
N GLN A 33 29.27 -2.05 12.75
CA GLN A 33 30.31 -1.82 11.74
C GLN A 33 31.25 -3.03 11.63
N GLY A 34 31.48 -3.49 10.40
CA GLY A 34 32.35 -4.64 10.13
C GLY A 34 31.72 -6.02 10.38
N ARG A 35 30.51 -6.09 10.96
CA ARG A 35 29.77 -7.36 11.08
C ARG A 35 29.22 -7.78 9.72
N ASP A 36 29.12 -9.10 9.53
CA ASP A 36 28.43 -9.68 8.39
C ASP A 36 26.95 -9.25 8.40
N PRO A 37 26.46 -8.56 7.34
CA PRO A 37 25.06 -8.18 7.22
C PRO A 37 24.07 -9.35 7.40
N ALA A 38 24.46 -10.58 7.05
CA ALA A 38 23.62 -11.76 7.23
C ALA A 38 23.30 -12.07 8.71
N LEU A 39 24.16 -11.61 9.64
CA LEU A 39 24.04 -11.83 11.09
C LEU A 39 23.46 -10.63 11.85
N VAL A 40 23.22 -9.51 11.18
CA VAL A 40 22.71 -8.27 11.79
C VAL A 40 21.19 -8.18 11.58
N GLY A 41 20.44 -7.71 12.59
CA GLY A 41 18.97 -7.57 12.51
C GLY A 41 18.47 -6.57 11.46
N LEU A 42 19.31 -5.59 11.09
CA LEU A 42 19.01 -4.60 10.06
C LEU A 42 18.74 -5.24 8.69
N ILE A 43 17.64 -4.84 8.07
CA ILE A 43 17.15 -5.46 6.83
C ILE A 43 17.71 -4.82 5.56
N GLY A 44 18.13 -3.55 5.61
CA GLY A 44 18.57 -2.82 4.43
C GLY A 44 19.36 -1.56 4.72
N LYS A 45 20.07 -1.07 3.70
CA LYS A 45 20.89 0.15 3.73
C LYS A 45 20.25 1.24 2.89
N LEU A 46 20.12 2.43 3.48
CA LEU A 46 19.70 3.64 2.76
C LEU A 46 20.89 4.26 2.04
N HIS A 47 20.68 4.64 0.78
CA HIS A 47 21.65 5.34 -0.04
C HIS A 47 21.00 6.58 -0.65
N MET A 48 21.74 7.67 -0.64
CA MET A 48 21.37 8.88 -1.38
C MET A 48 21.75 8.72 -2.85
N ILE A 49 20.86 9.14 -3.75
CA ILE A 49 21.13 9.22 -5.18
C ILE A 49 21.52 10.65 -5.48
N VAL A 50 22.70 10.84 -6.07
CA VAL A 50 23.23 12.16 -6.47
C VAL A 50 23.53 12.16 -7.97
N ASP A 51 23.44 13.33 -8.60
CA ASP A 51 23.92 13.53 -9.97
C ASP A 51 25.43 13.79 -10.02
N SER A 52 25.95 14.05 -11.23
CA SER A 52 27.37 14.33 -11.46
C SER A 52 27.87 15.59 -10.76
N ASP A 53 26.97 16.51 -10.41
CA ASP A 53 27.28 17.77 -9.75
C ASP A 53 27.13 17.66 -8.22
N GLY A 54 26.83 16.46 -7.71
CA GLY A 54 26.64 16.17 -6.30
C GLY A 54 25.27 16.59 -5.76
N LYS A 55 24.34 17.03 -6.61
CA LYS A 55 23.00 17.42 -6.19
C LYS A 55 22.16 16.17 -5.88
N THR A 56 21.43 16.20 -4.79
CA THR A 56 20.53 15.11 -4.40
C THR A 56 19.38 14.96 -5.40
N CYS A 57 19.28 13.78 -5.99
CA CYS A 57 18.21 13.39 -6.92
C CYS A 57 17.15 12.51 -6.28
N GLY A 58 17.48 11.78 -5.22
CA GLY A 58 16.59 10.81 -4.62
C GLY A 58 17.22 9.98 -3.51
N TYR A 59 16.54 8.90 -3.14
CA TYR A 59 17.11 7.87 -2.28
C TYR A 59 16.67 6.48 -2.72
N VAL A 60 17.44 5.48 -2.30
CA VAL A 60 17.10 4.07 -2.43
C VAL A 60 17.38 3.34 -1.13
N TRP A 61 16.51 2.39 -0.77
CA TRP A 61 16.73 1.45 0.32
C TRP A 61 16.93 0.06 -0.27
N LEU A 62 18.14 -0.47 -0.16
CA LEU A 62 18.50 -1.78 -0.69
C LEU A 62 18.57 -2.79 0.46
N ALA A 63 18.03 -3.99 0.25
CA ALA A 63 18.19 -5.08 1.20
C ALA A 63 19.68 -5.35 1.44
N ALA A 64 20.06 -5.53 2.70
CA ALA A 64 21.46 -5.73 3.09
C ALA A 64 21.88 -7.20 3.03
N LYS A 65 20.91 -8.10 2.79
CA LYS A 65 21.04 -9.55 2.73
C LYS A 65 19.95 -10.15 1.84
N ARG A 66 20.17 -11.36 1.33
CA ARG A 66 19.23 -12.08 0.45
C ARG A 66 18.55 -13.26 1.16
N TRP A 67 17.22 -13.26 1.18
CA TRP A 67 16.40 -14.38 1.65
C TRP A 67 16.10 -15.42 0.56
N GLY A 68 16.49 -15.14 -0.69
CA GLY A 68 16.36 -16.05 -1.82
C GLY A 68 17.38 -15.72 -2.89
N ARG A 69 16.97 -15.82 -4.16
CA ARG A 69 17.80 -15.50 -5.32
C ARG A 69 17.84 -13.99 -5.66
N SER A 70 16.92 -13.22 -5.10
CA SER A 70 16.68 -11.82 -5.47
C SER A 70 17.43 -10.84 -4.58
N GLN A 71 17.90 -9.74 -5.17
CA GLN A 71 18.29 -8.53 -4.45
C GLN A 71 17.10 -7.58 -4.38
N PHE A 72 16.62 -7.27 -3.19
CA PHE A 72 15.42 -6.43 -3.04
C PHE A 72 15.73 -4.93 -2.97
N VAL A 73 14.94 -4.15 -3.70
CA VAL A 73 14.79 -2.71 -3.57
C VAL A 73 13.56 -2.45 -2.70
N LEU A 74 13.79 -2.06 -1.45
CA LEU A 74 12.77 -1.88 -0.40
C LEU A 74 12.08 -0.51 -0.47
N ALA A 75 12.79 0.48 -0.99
CA ALA A 75 12.26 1.81 -1.30
C ALA A 75 13.11 2.42 -2.42
N LEU A 76 12.48 3.24 -3.26
CA LEU A 76 13.17 4.00 -4.29
C LEU A 76 12.32 5.22 -4.57
N GLU A 77 12.84 6.43 -4.38
CA GLU A 77 12.09 7.64 -4.67
C GLU A 77 13.02 8.69 -5.26
N LEU A 78 12.57 9.36 -6.31
CA LEU A 78 13.26 10.47 -6.94
C LEU A 78 12.46 11.76 -6.74
N PHE A 79 13.17 12.89 -6.70
CA PHE A 79 12.51 14.20 -6.69
C PHE A 79 11.71 14.43 -7.98
N PRO A 80 10.63 15.22 -7.95
CA PRO A 80 9.75 15.41 -9.11
C PRO A 80 10.44 15.96 -10.35
N HIS A 81 11.55 16.68 -10.18
CA HIS A 81 12.32 17.26 -11.29
C HIS A 81 13.30 16.26 -11.94
N VAL A 82 13.44 15.05 -11.41
CA VAL A 82 14.37 14.04 -11.93
C VAL A 82 13.64 13.12 -12.90
N ASN A 83 14.21 12.98 -14.10
CA ASN A 83 13.66 12.11 -15.12
C ASN A 83 13.98 10.63 -14.82
N TRP A 84 12.95 9.86 -14.48
CA TRP A 84 13.06 8.42 -14.19
C TRP A 84 13.66 7.61 -15.35
N GLN A 85 13.28 7.89 -16.60
CA GLN A 85 13.78 7.16 -17.78
C GLN A 85 15.29 7.33 -17.93
N ARG A 86 15.82 8.51 -17.60
CA ARG A 86 17.27 8.78 -17.61
C ARG A 86 17.98 8.13 -16.42
N ALA A 87 17.38 8.15 -15.24
CA ALA A 87 17.99 7.63 -14.02
C ALA A 87 18.02 6.09 -13.95
N LEU A 88 16.95 5.43 -14.42
CA LEU A 88 16.71 4.01 -14.19
C LEU A 88 17.81 3.08 -14.72
N PRO A 89 18.38 3.24 -15.94
CA PRO A 89 19.45 2.35 -16.41
C PRO A 89 20.69 2.37 -15.52
N CYS A 90 21.04 3.53 -14.96
CA CYS A 90 22.17 3.65 -14.03
C CYS A 90 21.85 2.99 -12.68
N LEU A 91 20.62 3.17 -12.19
CA LEU A 91 20.15 2.53 -10.96
C LEU A 91 20.11 1.00 -11.09
N LEU A 92 19.65 0.45 -12.22
CA LEU A 92 19.65 -0.99 -12.45
C LEU A 92 21.06 -1.60 -12.44
N ARG A 93 22.05 -0.90 -13.01
CA ARG A 93 23.45 -1.32 -12.95
C ARG A 93 23.98 -1.32 -11.51
N LEU A 94 23.63 -0.31 -10.72
CA LEU A 94 23.95 -0.26 -9.29
C LEU A 94 23.30 -1.44 -8.55
N PHE A 95 22.01 -1.69 -8.77
CA PHE A 95 21.28 -2.76 -8.07
C PHE A 95 21.82 -4.13 -8.41
N ARG A 96 22.22 -4.37 -9.67
CA ARG A 96 22.96 -5.57 -10.08
C ARG A 96 24.27 -5.71 -9.32
N LYS A 97 25.12 -4.68 -9.33
CA LYS A 97 26.41 -4.70 -8.61
C LYS A 97 26.24 -4.96 -7.12
N VAL A 98 25.23 -4.35 -6.49
CA VAL A 98 24.92 -4.58 -5.08
C VAL A 98 24.42 -6.01 -4.87
N GLY A 99 23.54 -6.52 -5.74
CA GLY A 99 23.00 -7.87 -5.65
C GLY A 99 24.07 -8.96 -5.76
N GLU A 100 25.03 -8.80 -6.66
CA GLU A 100 26.21 -9.68 -6.81
C GLU A 100 27.06 -9.75 -5.53
N GLN A 101 27.05 -8.69 -4.71
CA GLN A 101 27.85 -8.58 -3.48
C GLN A 101 27.04 -8.84 -2.20
N THR A 102 25.71 -8.95 -2.31
CA THR A 102 24.85 -9.04 -1.13
C THR A 102 24.85 -10.47 -0.59
N PRO A 103 25.23 -10.67 0.68
CA PRO A 103 25.32 -12.00 1.25
C PRO A 103 23.93 -12.65 1.40
N PRO A 104 23.79 -13.96 1.15
CA PRO A 104 22.59 -14.67 1.52
C PRO A 104 22.50 -14.84 3.05
N VAL A 105 21.29 -14.95 3.59
CA VAL A 105 21.10 -15.34 5.00
C VAL A 105 21.52 -16.80 5.24
N ALA A 106 21.80 -17.16 6.49
CA ALA A 106 22.13 -18.53 6.86
C ALA A 106 21.07 -19.52 6.35
N GLY A 107 21.51 -20.61 5.72
CA GLY A 107 20.65 -21.63 5.12
C GLY A 107 20.19 -21.34 3.68
N ASN A 108 20.47 -20.15 3.13
CA ASN A 108 20.17 -19.83 1.73
C ASN A 108 21.40 -20.07 0.82
N ASN A 109 21.40 -21.19 0.09
CA ASN A 109 22.48 -21.55 -0.84
C ASN A 109 22.21 -21.12 -2.29
N LYS A 110 21.20 -20.28 -2.53
CA LYS A 110 20.82 -19.86 -3.89
C LYS A 110 21.74 -18.74 -4.39
N GLU A 111 22.24 -18.93 -5.61
CA GLU A 111 22.92 -17.88 -6.35
C GLU A 111 21.99 -16.70 -6.61
N TRP A 112 22.60 -15.51 -6.74
CA TRP A 112 21.87 -14.32 -7.11
C TRP A 112 21.45 -14.41 -8.59
N GLN A 113 20.20 -14.07 -8.90
CA GLN A 113 19.66 -14.16 -10.26
C GLN A 113 19.00 -12.87 -10.74
N ASP A 114 18.34 -12.14 -9.85
CA ASP A 114 17.43 -11.06 -10.24
C ASP A 114 17.32 -9.93 -9.20
N ILE A 115 16.66 -8.85 -9.63
CA ILE A 115 16.33 -7.70 -8.80
C ILE A 115 14.84 -7.78 -8.48
N GLY A 116 14.52 -7.81 -7.19
CA GLY A 116 13.14 -7.73 -6.69
C GLY A 116 12.77 -6.30 -6.32
N PHE A 117 11.57 -5.85 -6.69
CA PHE A 117 11.07 -4.51 -6.36
C PHE A 117 9.92 -4.60 -5.37
N GLU A 118 10.18 -4.28 -4.10
CA GLU A 118 9.17 -4.18 -3.03
C GLU A 118 8.62 -2.75 -2.95
N LEU A 119 8.12 -2.24 -4.08
CA LEU A 119 7.73 -0.84 -4.23
C LEU A 119 6.20 -0.63 -4.26
N GLY A 120 5.44 -1.68 -3.98
CA GLY A 120 3.97 -1.66 -4.03
C GLY A 120 3.43 -1.90 -5.45
N ARG A 121 2.17 -1.54 -5.70
CA ARG A 121 1.49 -1.86 -6.97
C ARG A 121 1.62 -0.80 -8.06
N ALA A 122 1.93 0.44 -7.67
CA ALA A 122 1.77 1.62 -8.53
C ALA A 122 3.07 2.43 -8.71
N HIS A 123 4.22 1.85 -8.37
CA HIS A 123 5.47 2.59 -8.43
C HIS A 123 5.88 2.91 -9.89
N PRO A 124 6.36 4.14 -10.20
CA PRO A 124 6.68 4.56 -11.58
C PRO A 124 7.69 3.69 -12.31
N VAL A 125 8.54 2.96 -11.57
CA VAL A 125 9.53 2.03 -12.16
C VAL A 125 8.86 0.96 -13.02
N TYR A 126 7.67 0.50 -12.64
CA TYR A 126 6.98 -0.58 -13.35
C TYR A 126 6.54 -0.13 -14.74
N THR A 127 6.12 1.14 -14.89
CA THR A 127 5.79 1.74 -16.19
C THR A 127 7.00 1.75 -17.13
N LEU A 128 8.20 2.01 -16.61
CA LEU A 128 9.42 2.08 -17.43
C LEU A 128 10.03 0.72 -17.76
N LEU A 129 9.92 -0.24 -16.83
CA LEU A 129 10.41 -1.60 -17.07
C LEU A 129 9.49 -2.35 -18.05
N GLY A 130 8.19 -2.06 -18.01
CA GLY A 130 7.18 -2.73 -18.80
C GLY A 130 7.12 -4.24 -18.54
N ASP A 131 6.25 -4.92 -19.28
CA ASP A 131 5.95 -6.34 -19.04
C ASP A 131 7.10 -7.29 -19.44
N LYS A 132 8.04 -6.81 -20.27
CA LYS A 132 9.14 -7.63 -20.81
C LYS A 132 10.32 -7.78 -19.85
N LEU A 133 10.50 -6.86 -18.90
CA LEU A 133 11.63 -6.89 -17.94
C LEU A 133 11.21 -7.38 -16.55
N VAL A 134 9.90 -7.47 -16.28
CA VAL A 134 9.36 -8.10 -15.07
C VAL A 134 9.17 -9.59 -15.36
N ALA A 135 10.25 -10.37 -15.31
CA ALA A 135 10.16 -11.82 -15.40
C ALA A 135 9.37 -12.35 -14.20
N GLY A 136 8.13 -12.77 -14.45
CA GLY A 136 7.18 -13.15 -13.41
C GLY A 136 6.48 -11.92 -12.86
N SER A 137 5.20 -11.77 -13.18
CA SER A 137 4.25 -10.93 -12.44
C SER A 137 4.41 -11.25 -10.96
N GLY A 138 5.21 -10.42 -10.27
CA GLY A 138 5.62 -10.64 -8.90
C GLY A 138 4.41 -10.95 -8.05
N ALA A 139 4.57 -11.92 -7.14
CA ALA A 139 3.52 -12.25 -6.19
C ALA A 139 2.88 -10.96 -5.66
N PRO A 140 1.54 -10.89 -5.54
CA PRO A 140 0.88 -9.70 -5.06
C PRO A 140 1.57 -9.24 -3.75
N PRO A 141 1.81 -7.93 -3.59
CA PRO A 141 2.52 -7.44 -2.41
C PRO A 141 1.78 -7.92 -1.15
N TYR A 142 2.56 -8.20 -0.12
CA TYR A 142 2.03 -8.64 1.17
C TYR A 142 0.95 -7.68 1.66
N ALA A 143 -0.20 -8.23 2.07
CA ALA A 143 -1.33 -7.47 2.58
C ALA A 143 -1.39 -7.57 4.10
N TRP A 144 -1.55 -6.43 4.76
CA TRP A 144 -1.80 -6.37 6.20
C TRP A 144 -3.27 -6.65 6.50
N TYR A 145 -3.54 -7.45 7.53
CA TYR A 145 -4.88 -7.55 8.10
C TYR A 145 -5.13 -6.37 9.04
N VAL A 146 -6.07 -5.51 8.68
CA VAL A 146 -6.48 -4.37 9.51
C VAL A 146 -7.82 -4.69 10.18
N ARG A 147 -7.94 -4.34 11.46
CA ARG A 147 -9.19 -4.42 12.23
C ARG A 147 -9.65 -3.01 12.59
N VAL A 148 -10.95 -2.80 12.48
CA VAL A 148 -11.62 -1.57 12.94
C VAL A 148 -12.59 -1.98 14.04
N PRO A 149 -12.37 -1.56 15.30
CA PRO A 149 -13.22 -1.99 16.42
C PRO A 149 -14.63 -1.39 16.35
N ASP A 150 -14.77 -0.18 15.80
CA ASP A 150 -16.05 0.50 15.60
C ASP A 150 -16.10 1.08 14.18
N VAL A 151 -16.71 0.32 13.26
CA VAL A 151 -16.82 0.72 11.85
C VAL A 151 -17.66 2.00 11.68
N PRO A 152 -18.86 2.14 12.28
CA PRO A 152 -19.60 3.40 12.23
C PRO A 152 -18.82 4.62 12.71
N ALA A 153 -18.08 4.52 13.82
CA ALA A 153 -17.24 5.63 14.30
C ALA A 153 -16.10 5.95 13.33
N PHE A 154 -15.45 4.93 12.77
CA PHE A 154 -14.42 5.14 11.76
C PHE A 154 -14.98 5.82 10.50
N ILE A 155 -16.15 5.42 10.02
CA ILE A 155 -16.80 6.05 8.87
C ILE A 155 -17.11 7.52 9.14
N ARG A 156 -17.63 7.85 10.32
CA ARG A 156 -17.84 9.26 10.72
C ARG A 156 -16.53 10.04 10.74
N HIS A 157 -15.44 9.42 11.20
CA HIS A 157 -14.12 10.06 11.20
C HIS A 157 -13.60 10.36 9.78
N ILE A 158 -13.81 9.45 8.83
CA ILE A 158 -13.39 9.64 7.43
C ILE A 158 -14.45 10.31 6.54
N ALA A 159 -15.56 10.76 7.11
CA ALA A 159 -16.66 11.38 6.37
C ALA A 159 -16.21 12.49 5.40
N PRO A 160 -15.28 13.42 5.77
CA PRO A 160 -14.84 14.46 4.84
C PRO A 160 -14.24 13.91 3.54
N VAL A 161 -13.56 12.76 3.59
CA VAL A 161 -12.99 12.10 2.40
C VAL A 161 -14.09 11.49 1.54
N LEU A 162 -15.10 10.88 2.17
CA LEU A 162 -16.25 10.30 1.47
C LEU A 162 -17.09 11.38 0.76
N GLU A 163 -17.34 12.49 1.44
CA GLU A 163 -18.07 13.64 0.91
C GLU A 163 -17.29 14.31 -0.24
N GLN A 164 -15.97 14.46 -0.12
CA GLN A 164 -15.12 14.96 -1.21
C GLN A 164 -15.18 14.06 -2.44
N ARG A 165 -15.16 12.73 -2.24
CA ARG A 165 -15.28 11.76 -3.34
C ARG A 165 -16.64 11.87 -4.03
N LEU A 166 -17.73 11.99 -3.27
CA LEU A 166 -19.07 12.23 -3.81
C LEU A 166 -19.13 13.54 -4.61
N ALA A 167 -18.63 14.63 -4.06
CA ALA A 167 -18.61 15.94 -4.70
C ALA A 167 -17.82 15.96 -6.03
N ALA A 168 -16.75 15.15 -6.13
CA ALA A 168 -15.94 15.01 -7.34
C ALA A 168 -16.49 13.97 -8.34
N SER A 169 -17.62 13.32 -8.04
CA SER A 169 -18.21 12.24 -8.84
C SER A 169 -19.46 12.68 -9.61
N ILE A 170 -19.99 11.78 -10.44
CA ILE A 170 -21.29 11.96 -11.10
C ILE A 170 -22.49 11.93 -10.12
N LEU A 171 -22.27 11.51 -8.86
CA LEU A 171 -23.27 11.53 -7.79
C LEU A 171 -23.10 12.75 -6.86
N VAL A 172 -22.59 13.87 -7.38
CA VAL A 172 -22.51 15.14 -6.64
C VAL A 172 -23.89 15.52 -6.07
N GLY A 173 -23.93 15.89 -4.78
CA GLY A 173 -25.18 16.23 -4.11
C GLY A 173 -26.08 15.03 -3.75
N TYR A 174 -25.57 13.79 -3.83
CA TYR A 174 -26.32 12.58 -3.50
C TYR A 174 -27.06 12.68 -2.15
N SER A 175 -28.35 12.34 -2.17
CA SER A 175 -29.18 12.22 -0.97
C SER A 175 -29.84 10.85 -0.99
N GLY A 176 -29.66 10.07 0.07
CA GLY A 176 -30.11 8.68 0.11
C GLY A 176 -29.44 7.87 1.20
N GLN A 177 -29.81 6.59 1.25
CA GLN A 177 -29.26 5.62 2.20
C GLN A 177 -28.43 4.57 1.46
N LEU A 178 -27.45 4.03 2.18
CA LEU A 178 -26.69 2.86 1.78
C LEU A 178 -26.62 1.90 2.98
N THR A 179 -27.25 0.74 2.87
CA THR A 179 -27.20 -0.32 3.89
C THR A 179 -26.27 -1.46 3.46
N LEU A 180 -25.29 -1.76 4.29
CA LEU A 180 -24.33 -2.84 4.08
C LEU A 180 -24.60 -3.95 5.09
N ASP A 181 -24.91 -5.16 4.60
CA ASP A 181 -25.11 -6.35 5.42
C ASP A 181 -23.80 -7.11 5.64
N PHE A 182 -23.51 -7.42 6.90
CA PHE A 182 -22.42 -8.30 7.34
C PHE A 182 -22.96 -9.59 8.00
N TYR A 183 -24.20 -9.97 7.67
CA TYR A 183 -25.04 -11.07 8.18
C TYR A 183 -25.47 -10.93 9.64
N ARG A 184 -24.52 -10.77 10.56
CA ARG A 184 -24.78 -10.66 12.02
C ARG A 184 -24.74 -9.22 12.52
N SER A 185 -24.42 -8.30 11.64
CA SER A 185 -24.27 -6.87 11.87
C SER A 185 -24.30 -6.20 10.50
N GLY A 186 -24.23 -4.88 10.48
CA GLY A 186 -24.24 -4.12 9.25
C GLY A 186 -23.99 -2.66 9.54
N LEU A 187 -24.00 -1.88 8.47
CA LEU A 187 -23.72 -0.46 8.50
C LEU A 187 -24.76 0.25 7.65
N ARG A 188 -25.45 1.23 8.21
CA ARG A 188 -26.31 2.15 7.44
C ARG A 188 -25.65 3.50 7.37
N LEU A 189 -25.48 4.00 6.15
CA LEU A 189 -25.04 5.36 5.86
C LEU A 189 -26.24 6.16 5.36
N HIS A 190 -26.36 7.40 5.82
CA HIS A 190 -27.34 8.34 5.32
C HIS A 190 -26.65 9.61 4.85
N PHE A 191 -26.93 10.01 3.61
CA PHE A 191 -26.40 11.23 3.01
C PHE A 191 -27.52 12.20 2.67
N GLU A 192 -27.26 13.50 2.83
CA GLU A 192 -28.10 14.58 2.32
C GLU A 192 -27.21 15.61 1.63
N GLN A 193 -27.53 15.95 0.39
CA GLN A 193 -26.78 16.89 -0.45
C GLN A 193 -25.27 16.59 -0.50
N GLY A 194 -24.91 15.31 -0.54
CA GLY A 194 -23.53 14.82 -0.57
C GLY A 194 -22.80 14.85 0.77
N GLN A 195 -23.49 15.20 1.86
CA GLN A 195 -22.95 15.25 3.22
C GLN A 195 -23.40 14.02 4.01
N LEU A 196 -22.49 13.38 4.75
CA LEU A 196 -22.83 12.24 5.60
C LEU A 196 -23.55 12.75 6.86
N LYS A 197 -24.83 12.39 7.00
CA LYS A 197 -25.65 12.76 8.15
C LYS A 197 -25.58 11.74 9.28
N SER A 198 -25.49 10.46 8.94
CA SER A 198 -25.28 9.41 9.95
C SER A 198 -24.55 8.20 9.37
N ALA A 199 -23.78 7.54 10.24
CA ALA A 199 -23.28 6.19 10.04
C ALA A 199 -23.55 5.42 11.32
N GLU A 200 -24.36 4.37 11.22
CA GLU A 200 -24.92 3.66 12.36
C GLU A 200 -24.84 2.15 12.17
N PRO A 201 -24.75 1.37 13.27
CA PRO A 201 -25.00 -0.05 13.19
C PRO A 201 -26.36 -0.32 12.56
N TRP A 202 -26.40 -1.26 11.63
CA TRP A 202 -27.63 -1.68 10.98
C TRP A 202 -27.75 -3.21 11.06
N ARG A 203 -28.99 -3.69 11.06
CA ARG A 203 -29.32 -5.10 10.91
C ARG A 203 -30.60 -5.20 10.12
N GLY A 204 -30.55 -5.84 8.96
CA GLY A 204 -31.73 -6.26 8.25
C GLY A 204 -32.51 -7.29 9.07
N SER A 205 -33.84 -7.33 8.90
CA SER A 205 -34.61 -8.48 9.36
C SER A 205 -34.43 -9.62 8.37
N ALA A 206 -34.12 -10.82 8.86
CA ALA A 206 -33.70 -12.00 8.09
C ALA A 206 -34.62 -12.45 6.92
N HIS A 207 -35.78 -11.83 6.73
CA HIS A 207 -36.79 -12.20 5.74
C HIS A 207 -37.38 -11.02 4.94
N VAL A 208 -36.87 -9.78 5.10
CA VAL A 208 -37.52 -8.59 4.51
C VAL A 208 -36.55 -7.60 3.86
N ASP A 209 -35.30 -7.51 4.34
CA ASP A 209 -34.37 -6.47 3.87
C ASP A 209 -32.94 -7.02 3.88
N GLU A 210 -32.46 -7.44 2.71
CA GLU A 210 -31.08 -7.91 2.48
C GLU A 210 -30.07 -6.74 2.44
N GLY A 211 -30.55 -5.50 2.52
CA GLY A 211 -29.75 -4.29 2.37
C GLY A 211 -29.42 -3.98 0.92
N ASP A 212 -28.60 -2.95 0.72
CA ASP A 212 -28.16 -2.52 -0.60
C ASP A 212 -26.95 -3.32 -1.12
N ALA A 213 -26.14 -3.87 -0.21
CA ALA A 213 -25.00 -4.72 -0.52
C ALA A 213 -24.65 -5.66 0.65
N GLY A 214 -24.14 -6.85 0.35
CA GLY A 214 -23.73 -7.85 1.34
C GLY A 214 -22.24 -8.17 1.28
N PHE A 215 -21.64 -8.39 2.44
CA PHE A 215 -20.24 -8.81 2.58
C PHE A 215 -20.08 -9.82 3.71
N PRO A 216 -19.28 -10.89 3.54
CA PRO A 216 -18.90 -11.71 4.67
C PRO A 216 -18.20 -10.88 5.76
N PRO A 217 -18.30 -11.26 7.04
CA PRO A 217 -17.70 -10.50 8.13
C PRO A 217 -16.25 -10.17 7.85
N LEU A 218 -15.89 -8.90 8.02
CA LEU A 218 -14.53 -8.36 7.89
C LEU A 218 -14.01 -8.26 6.44
N VAL A 219 -14.72 -8.81 5.44
CA VAL A 219 -14.36 -8.65 4.02
C VAL A 219 -14.54 -7.21 3.57
N PHE A 220 -15.56 -6.51 4.06
CA PHE A 220 -15.78 -5.08 3.82
C PHE A 220 -14.54 -4.23 4.15
N LEU A 221 -13.69 -4.63 5.10
CA LEU A 221 -12.49 -3.86 5.44
C LEU A 221 -11.49 -3.80 4.29
N GLN A 222 -11.45 -4.81 3.40
CA GLN A 222 -10.60 -4.78 2.22
C GLN A 222 -11.06 -3.70 1.21
N LEU A 223 -12.37 -3.45 1.14
CA LEU A 223 -12.97 -2.39 0.34
C LEU A 223 -12.77 -1.03 0.99
N LEU A 224 -13.09 -0.91 2.28
CA LEU A 224 -12.95 0.31 3.09
C LEU A 224 -11.55 0.91 3.00
N PHE A 225 -10.53 0.06 3.01
CA PHE A 225 -9.12 0.46 2.91
C PHE A 225 -8.55 0.41 1.49
N GLY A 226 -9.41 0.30 0.47
CA GLY A 226 -9.04 0.41 -0.94
C GLY A 226 -8.11 -0.71 -1.45
N TYR A 227 -7.98 -1.81 -0.70
CA TYR A 227 -7.12 -2.93 -1.08
C TYR A 227 -7.69 -3.71 -2.28
N ARG A 228 -9.00 -3.93 -2.28
CA ARG A 228 -9.75 -4.58 -3.36
C ARG A 228 -10.94 -3.72 -3.75
N SER A 229 -11.28 -3.69 -5.04
CA SER A 229 -12.56 -3.13 -5.50
C SER A 229 -13.71 -4.09 -5.18
N LEU A 230 -14.95 -3.59 -5.27
CA LEU A 230 -16.15 -4.43 -5.13
C LEU A 230 -16.15 -5.58 -6.16
N ALA A 231 -15.77 -5.29 -7.40
CA ALA A 231 -15.65 -6.29 -8.46
C ALA A 231 -14.63 -7.39 -8.12
N GLU A 232 -13.43 -7.01 -7.65
CA GLU A 232 -12.43 -8.01 -7.24
C GLU A 232 -12.91 -8.84 -6.05
N LEU A 233 -13.65 -8.25 -5.11
CA LEU A 233 -14.20 -9.02 -3.98
C LEU A 233 -15.27 -10.01 -4.44
N ASN A 234 -16.17 -9.61 -5.33
CA ASN A 234 -17.21 -10.47 -5.90
C ASN A 234 -16.61 -11.65 -6.70
N GLU A 235 -15.45 -11.48 -7.36
CA GLU A 235 -14.75 -12.57 -8.06
C GLU A 235 -14.28 -13.70 -7.14
N PHE A 236 -13.90 -13.39 -5.89
CA PHE A 236 -13.37 -14.38 -4.94
C PHE A 236 -14.36 -14.80 -3.87
N PHE A 237 -15.32 -13.94 -3.53
CA PHE A 237 -16.34 -14.18 -2.51
C PHE A 237 -17.71 -14.15 -3.17
N PRO A 238 -18.34 -15.31 -3.44
CA PRO A 238 -19.66 -15.37 -4.09
C PRO A 238 -20.75 -14.68 -3.27
N ASP A 239 -20.50 -14.59 -1.96
CA ASP A 239 -21.35 -13.99 -0.95
C ASP A 239 -21.19 -12.45 -0.85
N VAL A 240 -20.26 -11.85 -1.61
CA VAL A 240 -20.16 -10.40 -1.79
C VAL A 240 -21.04 -10.00 -2.96
N TRP A 241 -21.99 -9.09 -2.73
CA TRP A 241 -22.89 -8.60 -3.77
C TRP A 241 -23.29 -7.14 -3.50
N ALA A 242 -23.80 -6.46 -4.51
CA ALA A 242 -24.42 -5.14 -4.38
C ALA A 242 -25.53 -5.02 -5.41
N SER A 243 -26.61 -4.31 -5.06
CA SER A 243 -27.61 -3.91 -6.05
C SER A 243 -27.01 -2.99 -7.11
N ASP A 244 -27.63 -2.93 -8.29
CA ASP A 244 -27.16 -2.09 -9.39
C ASP A 244 -27.06 -0.61 -9.00
N THR A 245 -27.98 -0.14 -8.15
CA THR A 245 -28.01 1.23 -7.63
C THR A 245 -26.89 1.48 -6.61
N ALA A 246 -26.56 0.49 -5.78
CA ALA A 246 -25.54 0.62 -4.74
C ALA A 246 -24.12 0.51 -5.28
N LYS A 247 -23.91 -0.29 -6.33
CA LYS A 247 -22.59 -0.58 -6.90
C LYS A 247 -21.80 0.68 -7.22
N LEU A 248 -22.42 1.62 -7.94
CA LEU A 248 -21.79 2.89 -8.31
C LEU A 248 -21.43 3.73 -7.08
N LEU A 249 -22.33 3.82 -6.11
CA LEU A 249 -22.11 4.58 -4.87
C LEU A 249 -20.95 3.97 -4.07
N ILE A 250 -20.91 2.65 -3.94
CA ILE A 250 -19.83 1.93 -3.26
C ILE A 250 -18.48 2.16 -3.94
N ASP A 251 -18.41 2.05 -5.27
CA ASP A 251 -17.15 2.26 -6.02
C ASP A 251 -16.66 3.72 -5.91
N ILE A 252 -17.57 4.70 -5.79
CA ILE A 252 -17.24 6.11 -5.54
C ILE A 252 -16.74 6.33 -4.11
N LEU A 253 -17.41 5.75 -3.11
CA LEU A 253 -17.09 5.96 -1.71
C LEU A 253 -15.79 5.23 -1.30
N PHE A 254 -15.59 4.02 -1.81
CA PHE A 254 -14.49 3.13 -1.44
C PHE A 254 -13.70 2.64 -2.66
N PRO A 255 -13.12 3.55 -3.46
CA PRO A 255 -12.38 3.16 -4.65
C PRO A 255 -11.12 2.38 -4.26
N LYS A 256 -10.70 1.46 -5.12
CA LYS A 256 -9.39 0.83 -5.00
C LYS A 256 -8.30 1.89 -5.12
N GLN A 257 -7.39 1.92 -4.16
CA GLN A 257 -6.29 2.88 -4.12
C GLN A 257 -5.02 2.19 -3.62
N PRO A 258 -3.84 2.55 -4.16
CA PRO A 258 -2.60 2.04 -3.60
C PRO A 258 -2.46 2.49 -2.15
N SER A 259 -1.83 1.66 -1.34
CA SER A 259 -1.41 1.99 0.03
C SER A 259 0.03 1.53 0.21
N THR A 260 0.78 2.21 1.06
CA THR A 260 2.14 1.78 1.40
C THR A 260 2.41 2.05 2.86
N VAL A 261 2.69 0.97 3.59
CA VAL A 261 3.20 1.00 4.96
C VAL A 261 4.56 0.35 4.90
N TYR A 262 5.61 1.06 5.32
CA TYR A 262 6.90 0.40 5.54
C TYR A 262 6.71 -0.54 6.70
N ALA A 263 7.22 -1.77 6.56
CA ALA A 263 7.15 -2.72 7.64
C ALA A 263 7.80 -2.08 8.87
N LEU A 264 7.01 -1.94 9.94
CA LEU A 264 7.49 -1.72 11.28
C LEU A 264 8.14 -3.04 11.73
N THR A 265 9.20 -3.47 11.04
CA THR A 265 9.94 -4.66 11.44
C THR A 265 10.43 -4.39 12.85
N PHE A 266 9.93 -5.21 13.79
CA PHE A 266 10.34 -5.24 15.18
C PHE A 266 11.87 -5.12 15.25
N THR A 267 12.35 -4.01 15.77
CA THR A 267 13.69 -3.91 16.36
C THR A 267 13.77 -4.81 17.57
#